data_AF-A0AAU3R101-F1
#
_entry.id   AF-A0AAU3R101-F1
#
_cell.length_a   1.000
_cell.length_b   1.000
_cell.length_c   1.000
_cell.angle_alpha   90.00
_cell.angle_beta   90.00
_cell.angle_gamma   90.00
#
_symmetry.space_group_name_H-M   'P 1'
#
loop_
_entity.id
_entity.type
_entity.pdbx_description
1 polymer ?
#
loop_
_entity_poly.entity_id
_entity_poly.type
_entity_poly.pdbx_seq_one_letter_code
_entity_poly.pdbx_strand_id
1 'polypeptide(L)'
;MQPVRTGPGDGRSSRPTHAPAPINLGVVDRIRAAVYEVEHHTRAAVPDAGHFTGEESRVYDWARQHTAHLATEQQQAREALFYRQELEYAIAMGDTTVIRRHPCPQCGCWGLYWRAESRRAVCVNHYCTDDDGISNTWELKRLAQEHVAQKSAVARRAT
;
A
#
# COMPACT_ATOMS: atom_id res chain seq x y z
N MET A 1 56.22 -6.35 44.68
CA MET A 1 55.50 -7.10 43.64
C MET A 1 54.27 -6.30 43.23
N GLN A 2 54.07 -6.15 41.92
CA GLN A 2 53.28 -5.08 41.27
C GLN A 2 51.77 -5.14 41.55
N PRO A 3 51.06 -3.99 41.55
CA PRO A 3 49.60 -3.94 41.52
C PRO A 3 49.06 -4.24 40.11
N VAL A 4 48.03 -5.09 40.03
CA VAL A 4 47.27 -5.36 38.80
C VAL A 4 46.41 -4.14 38.47
N ARG A 5 46.59 -3.61 37.26
CA ARG A 5 45.90 -2.43 36.70
C ARG A 5 44.39 -2.68 36.56
N THR A 6 43.58 -1.92 37.28
CA THR A 6 42.16 -1.70 36.95
C THR A 6 42.09 -0.63 35.87
N GLY A 7 42.02 -1.05 34.60
CA GLY A 7 41.77 -0.12 33.50
C GLY A 7 40.28 0.28 33.45
N PRO A 8 39.94 1.55 33.18
CA PRO A 8 38.56 1.96 32.96
C PRO A 8 38.08 1.33 31.64
N GLY A 9 37.06 0.47 31.73
CA GLY A 9 36.35 -0.02 30.55
C GLY A 9 35.58 1.15 29.92
N ASP A 10 36.17 1.74 28.90
CA ASP A 10 35.62 2.77 28.02
C ASP A 10 34.32 2.26 27.35
N GLY A 11 33.21 2.32 28.08
CA GLY A 11 31.87 2.20 27.53
C GLY A 11 31.47 3.49 26.81
N ARG A 12 32.16 3.83 25.70
CA ARG A 12 31.75 4.93 24.84
C ARG A 12 30.52 4.51 24.05
N SER A 13 29.35 4.68 24.65
CA SER A 13 28.11 4.79 23.88
C SER A 13 28.25 5.99 22.95
N SER A 14 28.32 5.73 21.65
CA SER A 14 28.27 6.75 20.61
C SER A 14 26.93 7.47 20.73
N ARG A 15 26.93 8.66 21.36
CA ARG A 15 25.78 9.55 21.29
C ARG A 15 25.62 9.94 19.82
N PRO A 16 24.40 9.86 19.25
CA PRO A 16 24.15 10.41 17.93
C PRO A 16 24.61 11.88 17.90
N THR A 17 25.57 12.19 17.03
CA THR A 17 26.13 13.54 16.85
C THR A 17 25.08 14.52 16.28
N HIS A 18 23.97 14.00 15.78
CA HIS A 18 22.86 14.77 15.24
C HIS A 18 21.55 14.38 15.92
N ALA A 19 20.68 15.38 16.10
CA ALA A 19 19.30 15.14 16.51
C ALA A 19 18.65 14.13 15.54
N PRO A 20 17.78 13.24 16.03
CA PRO A 20 17.01 12.36 15.15
C PRO A 20 16.30 13.22 14.11
N ALA A 21 16.27 12.73 12.87
CA ALA A 21 15.58 13.42 11.79
C ALA A 21 14.13 13.74 12.24
N PRO A 22 13.61 14.95 11.95
CA PRO A 22 12.25 15.30 12.31
C PRO A 22 11.26 14.27 11.77
N ILE A 23 10.25 13.92 12.58
CA ILE A 23 9.15 13.06 12.14
C ILE A 23 8.49 13.71 10.92
N ASN A 24 8.40 12.97 9.83
CA ASN A 24 7.69 13.43 8.64
C ASN A 24 6.18 13.44 8.91
N LEU A 25 5.65 14.62 9.26
CA LEU A 25 4.22 14.79 9.58
C LEU A 25 3.29 14.34 8.45
N GLY A 26 3.73 14.47 7.18
CA GLY A 26 2.96 14.00 6.03
C GLY A 26 2.78 12.48 5.98
N VAL A 27 3.69 11.71 6.58
CA VAL A 27 3.54 10.26 6.73
C VAL A 27 2.49 9.93 7.80
N VAL A 28 2.50 10.66 8.92
CA VAL A 28 1.52 10.48 10.01
C VAL A 28 0.11 10.81 9.53
N ASP A 29 -0.07 11.91 8.81
CA ASP A 29 -1.37 12.30 8.24
C ASP A 29 -1.88 11.26 7.23
N ARG A 30 -0.98 10.69 6.43
CA ARG A 30 -1.34 9.61 5.50
C ARG A 30 -1.77 8.33 6.21
N ILE A 31 -1.08 7.94 7.29
CA ILE A 31 -1.46 6.78 8.10
C ILE A 31 -2.88 6.98 8.66
N ARG A 32 -3.17 8.15 9.24
CA ARG A 32 -4.50 8.47 9.77
C ARG A 32 -5.58 8.45 8.68
N ALA A 33 -5.29 9.03 7.52
CA ALA A 33 -6.22 9.02 6.38
C ALA A 33 -6.50 7.58 5.90
N ALA A 34 -5.47 6.73 5.84
CA ALA A 34 -5.61 5.33 5.45
C ALA A 34 -6.46 4.53 6.45
N VAL A 35 -6.20 4.70 7.76
CA VAL A 35 -7.00 4.08 8.83
C VAL A 35 -8.45 4.53 8.76
N TYR A 36 -8.70 5.83 8.64
CA TYR A 36 -10.06 6.37 8.52
C TYR A 36 -10.79 5.80 7.31
N GLU A 37 -10.11 5.69 6.17
CA GLU A 37 -10.71 5.14 4.96
C GLU A 37 -11.07 3.65 5.11
N VAL A 38 -10.20 2.85 5.73
CA VAL A 38 -10.48 1.43 6.02
C VAL A 38 -11.63 1.27 7.00
N GLU A 39 -11.66 2.09 8.05
CA GLU A 39 -12.76 2.10 9.02
C GLU A 39 -14.08 2.48 8.34
N HIS A 40 -14.08 3.58 7.57
CA HIS A 40 -15.24 4.05 6.86
C HIS A 40 -15.77 3.01 5.88
N HIS A 41 -14.89 2.38 5.08
CA HIS A 41 -15.27 1.33 4.15
C HIS A 41 -15.84 0.10 4.88
N THR A 42 -15.21 -0.32 5.99
CA THR A 42 -15.68 -1.46 6.79
C THR A 42 -17.07 -1.18 7.36
N ARG A 43 -17.28 0.00 7.94
CA ARG A 43 -18.57 0.38 8.54
C ARG A 43 -19.66 0.64 7.51
N ALA A 44 -19.31 1.07 6.31
CA ALA A 44 -20.27 1.18 5.21
C ALA A 44 -20.82 -0.20 4.80
N ALA A 45 -20.01 -1.27 4.92
CA ALA A 45 -20.43 -2.63 4.64
C ALA A 45 -21.05 -3.35 5.86
N VAL A 46 -20.55 -3.05 7.06
CA VAL A 46 -20.94 -3.67 8.34
C VAL A 46 -21.18 -2.55 9.36
N PRO A 47 -22.39 -1.95 9.39
CA PRO A 47 -22.67 -0.77 10.21
C PRO A 47 -22.44 -0.96 11.72
N ASP A 48 -22.52 -2.19 12.21
CA ASP A 48 -22.34 -2.60 13.61
C ASP A 48 -20.89 -2.96 13.98
N ALA A 49 -19.92 -2.88 13.06
CA ALA A 49 -18.51 -3.20 13.32
C ALA A 49 -17.83 -2.31 14.37
N GLY A 50 -18.47 -1.22 14.80
CA GLY A 50 -17.91 -0.25 15.73
C GLY A 50 -16.75 0.57 15.15
N HIS A 51 -16.06 1.31 16.01
CA HIS A 51 -14.88 2.11 15.65
C HIS A 51 -13.60 1.30 15.84
N PHE A 52 -12.59 1.57 15.02
CA PHE A 52 -11.28 0.99 15.22
C PHE A 52 -10.54 1.71 16.36
N THR A 53 -10.16 1.00 17.41
CA THR A 53 -9.46 1.55 18.59
C THR A 53 -8.10 0.90 18.84
N GLY A 54 -7.57 0.15 17.86
CA GLY A 54 -6.31 -0.56 17.97
C GLY A 54 -5.11 0.25 17.48
N GLU A 55 -3.95 -0.40 17.49
CA GLU A 55 -2.73 0.09 16.82
C GLU A 55 -2.94 0.16 15.31
N GLU A 56 -2.51 1.25 14.65
CA GLU A 56 -2.78 1.51 13.22
C GLU A 56 -2.32 0.37 12.30
N SER A 57 -1.25 -0.34 12.66
CA SER A 57 -0.73 -1.51 11.95
C SER A 57 -1.74 -2.67 11.85
N ARG A 58 -2.73 -2.73 12.75
CA ARG A 58 -3.74 -3.79 12.84
C ARG A 58 -5.06 -3.45 12.16
N VAL A 59 -5.19 -2.26 11.56
CA VAL A 59 -6.47 -1.82 10.96
C VAL A 59 -6.94 -2.77 9.85
N TYR A 60 -6.01 -3.30 9.04
CA TYR A 60 -6.36 -4.22 7.96
C TYR A 60 -6.87 -5.56 8.49
N ASP A 61 -6.26 -6.09 9.54
CA ASP A 61 -6.68 -7.36 10.14
C ASP A 61 -8.03 -7.21 10.86
N TRP A 62 -8.24 -6.10 11.56
CA TRP A 62 -9.55 -5.75 12.13
C TRP A 62 -10.62 -5.71 11.04
N ALA A 63 -10.35 -5.01 9.93
CA ALA A 63 -11.29 -4.92 8.82
C ALA A 63 -11.56 -6.29 8.19
N ARG A 64 -10.54 -7.15 8.01
CA ARG A 64 -10.73 -8.54 7.53
C ARG A 64 -11.63 -9.34 8.45
N GLN A 65 -11.41 -9.28 9.76
CA GLN A 65 -12.21 -10.01 10.74
C GLN A 65 -13.68 -9.60 10.68
N HIS A 66 -13.96 -8.29 10.61
CA HIS A 66 -15.33 -7.77 10.62
C HIS A 66 -16.06 -8.00 9.30
N THR A 67 -15.35 -8.24 8.20
CA THR A 67 -15.95 -8.43 6.86
C THR A 67 -15.78 -9.84 6.31
N ALA A 68 -15.28 -10.78 7.10
CA ALA A 68 -15.02 -12.17 6.68
C ALA A 68 -16.29 -12.93 6.27
N HIS A 69 -17.44 -12.55 6.83
CA HIS A 69 -18.74 -13.17 6.58
C HIS A 69 -19.46 -12.60 5.34
N LEU A 70 -18.96 -11.50 4.77
CA LEU A 70 -19.58 -10.84 3.62
C LEU A 70 -19.42 -11.64 2.34
N ALA A 71 -20.23 -11.31 1.33
CA ALA A 71 -20.09 -11.89 0.00
C ALA A 71 -18.69 -11.65 -0.59
N THR A 72 -18.23 -12.58 -1.43
CA THR A 72 -16.87 -12.54 -2.02
C THR A 72 -16.56 -11.22 -2.71
N GLU A 73 -17.54 -10.61 -3.40
CA GLU A 73 -17.35 -9.32 -4.07
C GLU A 73 -17.01 -8.19 -3.08
N GLN A 74 -17.65 -8.16 -1.91
CA GLN A 74 -17.38 -7.17 -0.86
C GLN A 74 -16.02 -7.42 -0.21
N GLN A 75 -15.64 -8.70 -0.03
CA GLN A 75 -14.30 -9.05 0.42
C GLN A 75 -13.22 -8.63 -0.60
N GLN A 76 -13.48 -8.81 -1.90
CA GLN A 76 -12.58 -8.36 -2.96
C GLN A 76 -12.48 -6.83 -3.02
N ALA A 77 -13.58 -6.10 -2.83
CA ALA A 77 -13.57 -4.64 -2.76
C ALA A 77 -12.68 -4.15 -1.60
N ARG A 78 -12.77 -4.80 -0.42
CA ARG A 78 -11.88 -4.53 0.72
C ARG A 78 -10.42 -4.82 0.39
N GLU A 79 -10.09 -5.98 -0.16
CA GLU A 79 -8.69 -6.29 -0.49
C GLU A 79 -8.14 -5.35 -1.58
N ALA A 80 -8.98 -4.91 -2.52
CA ALA A 80 -8.59 -3.91 -3.52
C ALA A 80 -8.32 -2.54 -2.88
N LEU A 81 -9.07 -2.17 -1.84
CA LEU A 81 -8.80 -0.97 -1.04
C LEU A 81 -7.41 -1.05 -0.38
N PHE A 82 -7.12 -2.16 0.30
CA PHE A 82 -5.83 -2.34 0.99
C PHE A 82 -4.67 -2.31 0.00
N TYR A 83 -4.81 -3.05 -1.11
CA TYR A 83 -3.78 -3.12 -2.12
C TYR A 83 -3.54 -1.75 -2.80
N ARG A 84 -4.60 -0.95 -3.01
CA ARG A 84 -4.44 0.43 -3.48
C ARG A 84 -3.61 1.26 -2.50
N GLN A 85 -3.89 1.18 -1.20
CA GLN A 85 -3.12 1.91 -0.18
C GLN A 85 -1.66 1.43 -0.14
N GLU A 86 -1.41 0.12 -0.26
CA GLU A 86 -0.04 -0.43 -0.38
C GLU A 86 0.72 0.16 -1.58
N LEU A 87 0.08 0.27 -2.76
CA LEU A 87 0.68 0.91 -3.92
C LEU A 87 0.99 2.39 -3.67
N GLU A 88 0.07 3.12 -3.04
CA GLU A 88 0.25 4.53 -2.69
C GLU A 88 1.44 4.72 -1.74
N TYR A 89 1.58 3.84 -0.75
CA TYR A 89 2.71 3.86 0.18
C TYR A 89 4.03 3.57 -0.53
N ALA A 90 4.08 2.54 -1.39
CA ALA A 90 5.29 2.21 -2.14
C ALA A 90 5.74 3.38 -3.02
N ILE A 91 4.82 4.00 -3.76
CA ILE A 91 5.10 5.18 -4.59
C ILE A 91 5.56 6.35 -3.73
N ALA A 92 4.95 6.57 -2.57
CA ALA A 92 5.35 7.63 -1.65
C ALA A 92 6.76 7.42 -1.06
N MET A 93 7.20 6.16 -0.91
CA MET A 93 8.56 5.79 -0.53
C MET A 93 9.55 5.84 -1.70
N GLY A 94 9.09 6.20 -2.90
CA GLY A 94 9.91 6.30 -4.11
C GLY A 94 9.98 5.00 -4.93
N ASP A 95 9.34 3.92 -4.50
CA ASP A 95 9.22 2.70 -5.30
C ASP A 95 8.07 2.82 -6.30
N THR A 96 8.36 3.39 -7.46
CA THR A 96 7.41 3.42 -8.59
C THR A 96 7.42 2.13 -9.41
N THR A 97 8.32 1.19 -9.11
CA THR A 97 8.45 -0.07 -9.87
C THR A 97 7.33 -1.05 -9.55
N VAL A 98 6.63 -0.87 -8.42
CA VAL A 98 5.42 -1.62 -8.08
C VAL A 98 4.38 -1.60 -9.20
N ILE A 99 4.28 -0.49 -9.96
CA ILE A 99 3.35 -0.35 -11.08
C ILE A 99 3.70 -1.27 -12.25
N ARG A 100 4.99 -1.54 -12.48
CA ARG A 100 5.46 -2.41 -13.57
C ARG A 100 5.10 -3.88 -13.34
N ARG A 101 4.68 -4.25 -12.12
CA ARG A 101 4.24 -5.59 -11.76
C ARG A 101 2.78 -5.86 -12.14
N HIS A 102 2.14 -4.92 -12.82
CA HIS A 102 0.76 -5.05 -13.28
C HIS A 102 0.72 -5.10 -14.81
N PRO A 103 -0.07 -6.02 -15.38
CA PRO A 103 -0.44 -5.93 -16.78
C PRO A 103 -1.36 -4.72 -16.99
N CYS A 104 -1.26 -4.09 -18.16
CA CYS A 104 -2.19 -3.04 -18.59
C CYS A 104 -3.62 -3.62 -18.64
N PRO A 105 -4.61 -3.00 -17.97
CA PRO A 105 -6.00 -3.47 -17.97
C PRO A 105 -6.63 -3.63 -19.36
N GLN A 106 -6.17 -2.88 -20.36
CA GLN A 106 -6.74 -2.91 -21.72
C GLN A 106 -5.98 -3.87 -22.65
N CYS A 107 -4.67 -3.72 -22.77
CA CYS A 107 -3.87 -4.49 -23.75
C CYS A 107 -3.08 -5.65 -23.14
N GLY A 108 -3.12 -5.84 -21.82
CA GLY A 108 -2.43 -6.93 -21.12
C GLY A 108 -0.91 -6.83 -21.07
N CYS A 109 -0.29 -5.81 -21.69
CA CYS A 109 1.17 -5.69 -21.71
C CYS A 109 1.74 -5.29 -20.34
N TRP A 110 3.00 -5.62 -20.08
CA TRP A 110 3.70 -5.35 -18.82
C TRP A 110 4.47 -4.02 -18.83
N GLY A 111 4.01 -3.09 -19.66
CA GLY A 111 4.65 -1.81 -19.93
C GLY A 111 4.00 -0.64 -19.19
N LEU A 112 3.54 -0.82 -17.94
CA LEU A 112 3.00 0.29 -17.16
C LEU A 112 4.11 1.05 -16.45
N TYR A 113 4.06 2.38 -16.49
CA TYR A 113 4.95 3.24 -15.69
C TYR A 113 4.15 4.27 -14.91
N TRP A 114 4.66 4.67 -13.74
CA TRP A 114 4.02 5.71 -12.94
C TRP A 114 4.39 7.10 -13.45
N ARG A 115 3.39 7.93 -13.70
CA ARG A 115 3.54 9.36 -14.00
C ARG A 115 3.14 10.17 -12.77
N ALA A 116 4.12 10.78 -12.12
CA ALA A 116 3.93 11.46 -10.83
C ALA A 116 3.07 12.73 -10.98
N GLU A 117 3.19 13.45 -12.10
CA GLU A 117 2.49 14.72 -12.34
C GLU A 117 0.97 14.51 -12.42
N SER A 118 0.54 13.43 -13.09
CA SER A 118 -0.87 13.09 -13.24
C SER A 118 -1.37 12.07 -12.21
N ARG A 119 -0.48 11.55 -11.35
CA ARG A 119 -0.76 10.46 -10.40
C ARG A 119 -1.46 9.26 -11.05
N ARG A 120 -0.96 8.84 -12.20
CA ARG A 120 -1.55 7.75 -12.99
C ARG A 120 -0.50 6.79 -13.53
N ALA A 121 -0.88 5.54 -13.68
CA ALA A 121 -0.11 4.55 -14.42
C ALA A 121 -0.38 4.71 -15.92
N VAL A 122 0.65 4.82 -16.74
CA VAL A 122 0.54 5.02 -18.18
C VAL A 122 1.08 3.81 -18.90
N CYS A 123 0.38 3.37 -19.95
CA CYS A 123 0.84 2.28 -20.80
C CYS A 123 1.85 2.79 -21.83
N VAL A 124 3.04 2.18 -21.89
CA VAL A 124 4.06 2.51 -22.91
C VAL A 124 3.77 1.90 -24.29
N ASN A 125 2.77 1.02 -24.40
CA ASN A 125 2.39 0.45 -25.69
C ASN A 125 1.72 1.53 -26.54
N HIS A 126 2.36 1.95 -27.62
CA HIS A 126 1.85 2.95 -28.56
C HIS A 126 0.55 2.55 -29.27
N TYR A 127 0.20 1.27 -29.27
CA TYR A 127 -1.10 0.79 -29.77
C TYR A 127 -2.21 0.82 -28.71
N CYS A 128 -1.88 1.14 -27.46
CA CYS A 128 -2.81 1.22 -26.36
C CYS A 128 -3.17 2.67 -26.08
N THR A 129 -3.84 3.32 -27.03
CA THR A 129 -4.27 4.71 -26.97
C THR A 129 -5.79 4.84 -26.86
N ASP A 130 -6.26 6.01 -26.42
CA ASP A 130 -7.66 6.41 -26.55
C ASP A 130 -7.98 6.87 -27.97
N ASP A 131 -9.22 7.34 -28.19
CA ASP A 131 -9.72 7.81 -29.48
C ASP A 131 -8.97 9.04 -30.00
N ASP A 132 -8.30 9.79 -29.12
CA ASP A 132 -7.47 10.96 -29.43
C ASP A 132 -6.00 10.58 -29.69
N GLY A 133 -5.64 9.29 -29.65
CA GLY A 133 -4.29 8.80 -29.86
C GLY A 133 -3.36 9.00 -28.65
N ILE A 134 -3.90 9.31 -27.47
CA ILE A 134 -3.15 9.49 -26.23
C ILE A 134 -3.03 8.14 -25.52
N SER A 135 -1.83 7.79 -25.03
CA SER A 135 -1.62 6.55 -24.28
C SER A 135 -2.58 6.43 -23.11
N ASN A 136 -3.26 5.28 -23.01
CA ASN A 136 -4.20 5.03 -21.94
C ASN A 136 -3.54 5.13 -20.56
N THR A 137 -4.29 5.70 -19.62
CA THR A 137 -3.85 5.94 -18.25
C THR A 137 -4.81 5.32 -17.25
N TRP A 138 -4.28 4.84 -16.13
CA TRP A 138 -5.01 4.07 -15.14
C TRP A 138 -4.79 4.63 -13.74
N GLU A 139 -5.87 4.68 -12.97
CA GLU A 139 -5.81 4.97 -11.54
C GLU A 139 -5.35 3.74 -10.77
N LEU A 140 -4.70 3.96 -9.61
CA LEU A 140 -4.28 2.87 -8.72
C LEU A 140 -5.45 2.00 -8.27
N LYS A 141 -6.63 2.61 -8.09
CA LYS A 141 -7.87 1.89 -7.78
C LYS A 141 -8.19 0.82 -8.83
N ARG A 142 -8.08 1.15 -10.12
CA ARG A 142 -8.34 0.18 -11.20
C ARG A 142 -7.31 -0.95 -11.19
N LEU A 143 -6.03 -0.62 -11.03
CA LEU A 143 -4.97 -1.62 -10.96
C LEU A 143 -5.15 -2.57 -9.77
N ALA A 144 -5.56 -2.05 -8.62
CA ALA A 144 -5.80 -2.85 -7.43
C ALA A 144 -6.99 -3.80 -7.59
N GLN A 145 -8.09 -3.32 -8.18
CA GLN A 145 -9.25 -4.15 -8.48
C GLN A 145 -8.89 -5.30 -9.43
N GLU A 146 -8.19 -5.01 -10.52
CA GLU A 146 -7.71 -6.02 -11.48
C GLU A 146 -6.78 -7.04 -10.82
N HIS A 147 -5.83 -6.58 -10.01
CA HIS A 147 -4.90 -7.46 -9.30
C HIS A 147 -5.62 -8.44 -8.38
N VAL A 148 -6.56 -7.95 -7.56
CA VAL A 148 -7.33 -8.78 -6.63
C VAL A 148 -8.26 -9.73 -7.38
N ALA A 149 -8.90 -9.27 -8.45
CA ALA A 149 -9.75 -10.11 -9.30
C ALA A 149 -8.96 -11.26 -9.93
N GLN A 150 -7.76 -10.98 -10.48
CA GLN A 150 -6.87 -11.98 -11.04
C GLN A 150 -6.41 -12.99 -9.98
N LYS A 151 -5.94 -12.52 -8.82
CA LYS A 151 -5.50 -13.38 -7.71
C LYS A 151 -6.63 -14.31 -7.24
N SER A 152 -7.84 -13.76 -7.12
CA SER A 152 -9.04 -14.55 -6.75
C SER A 152 -9.41 -15.58 -7.82
N ALA A 153 -9.28 -15.23 -9.10
CA ALA A 153 -9.54 -16.15 -10.21
C ALA A 153 -8.53 -17.31 -10.25
N VAL A 154 -7.25 -17.03 -10.01
CA VAL A 154 -6.20 -18.07 -9.92
C VAL A 154 -6.47 -18.99 -8.73
N ALA A 155 -6.78 -18.44 -7.55
CA ALA A 155 -7.06 -19.25 -6.36
C ALA A 155 -8.23 -20.24 -6.59
N ARG A 156 -9.32 -19.79 -7.23
CA ARG A 156 -10.48 -20.64 -7.56
C ARG A 156 -10.17 -21.75 -8.57
N ARG A 157 -9.14 -21.61 -9.41
CA ARG A 157 -8.75 -22.64 -10.39
C ARG A 157 -7.82 -23.70 -9.79
N ALA A 158 -7.19 -23.41 -8.65
CA ALA A 158 -6.27 -24.31 -7.99
C ALA A 158 -6.96 -25.25 -6.97
N THR A 159 -8.21 -24.95 -6.60
CA THR A 159 -9.10 -25.74 -5.76
C THR A 159 -10.03 -26.60 -6.61
#